data_AF-A0A161JX37-F1
#
_entry.id   AF-A0A161JX37-F1
#
_cell.length_a   1.000
_cell.length_b   1.000
_cell.length_c   1.000
_cell.angle_alpha   90.00
_cell.angle_beta   90.00
_cell.angle_gamma   90.00
#
_symmetry.space_group_name_H-M   'P 1'
#
loop_
_entity.id
_entity.type
_entity.pdbx_description
1 polymer ?
#
loop_
_entity_poly.entity_id
_entity_poly.type
_entity_poly.pdbx_seq_one_letter_code
_entity_poly.pdbx_strand_id
1 'polypeptide(L)'
;MSDIHQLVYASRATFQPTDNGGGVEPEVARILMQSRRNNPRRQLVGALYYGDGCFFQCLEGPRDALDELFGRLQEDSRHRDVMVLRRQSIDAPSFADWSMKYVPAAGDVQTLLAIHGKDRFDPYAFDDALLEAMVGLLQRRSDADSLNPVSVPARSASAAARTTASGGGRWLLPAMLAIVAVAAALWWLR
;
A
#
# COMPACT_ATOMS: atom_id res chain seq x y z
N MET A 1 -0.33 3.09 -26.82
CA MET A 1 -0.85 2.18 -25.79
C MET A 1 0.05 2.36 -24.59
N SER A 2 -0.48 2.68 -23.42
CA SER A 2 0.36 2.85 -22.22
C SER A 2 0.91 1.47 -21.84
N ASP A 3 2.23 1.34 -21.77
CA ASP A 3 2.92 0.12 -21.36
C ASP A 3 2.78 -0.04 -19.83
N ILE A 4 1.68 -0.64 -19.39
CA ILE A 4 1.41 -0.89 -17.98
C ILE A 4 2.00 -2.24 -17.60
N HIS A 5 2.74 -2.24 -16.50
CA HIS A 5 3.38 -3.42 -15.95
C HIS A 5 2.81 -3.76 -14.59
N GLN A 6 2.83 -5.04 -14.25
CA GLN A 6 2.57 -5.56 -12.92
C GLN A 6 3.89 -6.09 -12.36
N LEU A 7 4.19 -5.71 -11.12
CA LEU A 7 5.29 -6.22 -10.32
C LEU A 7 4.72 -6.81 -9.04
N VAL A 8 4.94 -8.11 -8.84
CA VAL A 8 4.61 -8.82 -7.60
C VAL A 8 5.93 -9.22 -6.94
N TYR A 9 6.11 -8.83 -5.68
CA TYR A 9 7.31 -9.18 -4.93
C TYR A 9 6.98 -9.57 -3.49
N ALA A 10 7.91 -10.31 -2.89
CA ALA A 10 7.93 -10.63 -1.48
C ALA A 10 9.20 -10.12 -0.81
N SER A 11 9.12 -9.83 0.48
CA SER A 11 10.27 -9.49 1.33
C SER A 11 10.00 -9.89 2.78
N ARG A 12 11.04 -9.99 3.61
CA ARG A 12 10.91 -10.25 5.06
C ARG A 12 11.03 -8.95 5.83
N ALA A 13 10.13 -8.70 6.77
CA ALA A 13 10.27 -7.56 7.67
C ALA A 13 11.52 -7.69 8.55
N THR A 14 12.13 -6.55 8.86
CA THR A 14 13.28 -6.45 9.77
C THR A 14 12.88 -6.03 11.19
N PHE A 15 11.60 -5.70 11.40
CA PHE A 15 11.02 -5.39 12.70
C PHE A 15 10.24 -6.59 13.24
N GLN A 16 10.09 -6.64 14.57
CA GLN A 16 9.26 -7.64 15.23
C GLN A 16 7.79 -7.21 15.20
N PRO A 17 6.84 -8.13 14.95
CA PRO A 17 5.42 -7.83 15.11
C PRO A 17 5.14 -7.36 16.53
N THR A 18 4.40 -6.27 16.67
CA THR A 18 3.95 -5.78 17.96
C THR A 18 2.55 -6.31 18.24
N ASP A 19 2.31 -6.77 19.47
CA ASP A 19 0.98 -7.23 19.89
C ASP A 19 0.07 -6.01 20.12
N ASN A 20 -0.55 -5.55 19.02
CA ASN A 20 -1.43 -4.39 19.01
C ASN A 20 -2.92 -4.75 19.20
N GLY A 21 -3.23 -5.90 19.82
CA GLY A 21 -4.61 -6.30 20.06
C GLY A 21 -5.44 -6.48 18.78
N GLY A 22 -4.81 -6.95 17.69
CA GLY A 22 -5.46 -7.18 16.39
C GLY A 22 -5.46 -5.99 15.42
N GLY A 23 -4.78 -4.88 15.76
CA GLY A 23 -4.60 -3.73 14.87
C GLY A 23 -3.55 -3.95 13.77
N VAL A 24 -3.48 -2.99 12.84
CA VAL A 24 -2.42 -2.94 11.82
C VAL A 24 -1.09 -2.62 12.49
N GLU A 25 -0.05 -3.38 12.15
CA GLU A 25 1.31 -3.14 12.62
C GLU A 25 1.79 -1.70 12.30
N PRO A 26 2.32 -0.93 13.28
CA PRO A 26 2.70 0.47 13.10
C PRO A 26 3.65 0.74 11.93
N GLU A 27 4.63 -0.14 11.72
CA GLU A 27 5.56 -0.02 10.57
C GLU A 27 4.83 -0.22 9.24
N VAL A 28 3.91 -1.18 9.19
CA VAL A 28 3.07 -1.43 8.01
C VAL A 28 2.15 -0.24 7.75
N ALA A 29 1.53 0.33 8.80
CA ALA A 29 0.73 1.54 8.68
C ALA A 29 1.55 2.72 8.13
N ARG A 30 2.80 2.88 8.57
CA ARG A 30 3.71 3.91 8.04
C ARG A 30 4.06 3.69 6.57
N ILE A 31 4.34 2.45 6.17
CA ILE A 31 4.57 2.08 4.76
C ILE A 31 3.33 2.45 3.93
N LEU A 32 2.13 2.07 4.37
CA LEU A 32 0.89 2.36 3.66
C LEU A 32 0.64 3.86 3.50
N MET A 33 0.83 4.65 4.56
CA MET A 33 0.71 6.11 4.47
C MET A 33 1.68 6.70 3.44
N GLN A 34 2.93 6.24 3.43
CA GLN A 34 3.93 6.71 2.48
C GLN A 34 3.57 6.33 1.04
N SER A 35 3.16 5.08 0.82
CA SER A 35 2.74 4.58 -0.50
C SER A 35 1.54 5.35 -1.03
N ARG A 36 0.49 5.54 -0.22
CA ARG A 36 -0.71 6.30 -0.62
C ARG A 36 -0.41 7.75 -1.00
N ARG A 37 0.60 8.37 -0.37
CA ARG A 37 1.05 9.72 -0.69
C ARG A 37 1.89 9.79 -1.97
N ASN A 38 2.74 8.80 -2.20
CA ASN A 38 3.73 8.82 -3.28
C ASN A 38 3.23 8.23 -4.60
N ASN A 39 2.50 7.12 -4.51
CA ASN A 39 2.12 6.30 -5.67
C ASN A 39 1.29 7.08 -6.71
N PRO A 40 0.30 7.91 -6.33
CA PRO A 40 -0.49 8.66 -7.32
C PRO A 40 0.35 9.60 -8.19
N ARG A 41 1.41 10.21 -7.61
CA ARG A 41 2.31 11.12 -8.33
C ARG A 41 3.14 10.40 -9.39
N ARG A 42 3.22 9.08 -9.31
CA ARG A 42 3.97 8.19 -10.19
C ARG A 42 3.06 7.30 -11.03
N GLN A 43 1.74 7.52 -10.97
CA GLN A 43 0.73 6.69 -11.62
C GLN A 43 0.84 5.21 -11.21
N LEU A 44 1.19 4.97 -9.95
CA LEU A 44 1.26 3.63 -9.38
C LEU A 44 -0.01 3.34 -8.57
N VAL A 45 -0.51 2.12 -8.69
CA VAL A 45 -1.58 1.55 -7.86
C VAL A 45 -1.12 0.19 -7.34
N GLY A 46 -1.85 -0.40 -6.40
CA GLY A 46 -1.49 -1.72 -5.90
C GLY A 46 -2.12 -2.13 -4.59
N ALA A 47 -1.63 -3.25 -4.06
CA ALA A 47 -2.01 -3.79 -2.77
C ALA A 47 -0.80 -4.30 -2.01
N LEU A 48 -0.86 -4.18 -0.68
CA LEU A 48 0.12 -4.71 0.26
C LEU A 48 -0.57 -5.65 1.25
N TYR A 49 0.02 -6.83 1.42
CA TYR A 49 -0.30 -7.77 2.48
C TYR A 49 0.92 -7.97 3.37
N TYR A 50 0.69 -8.11 4.67
CA TYR A 50 1.69 -8.42 5.68
C TYR A 50 1.17 -9.54 6.59
N GLY A 51 1.94 -10.61 6.71
CA GLY A 51 1.60 -11.78 7.54
C GLY A 51 2.85 -12.63 7.76
N ASP A 52 2.93 -13.31 8.91
CA ASP A 52 4.06 -14.20 9.28
C ASP A 52 5.46 -13.56 9.10
N GLY A 53 5.56 -12.25 9.33
CA GLY A 53 6.80 -11.48 9.19
C GLY A 53 7.23 -11.24 7.74
N CYS A 54 6.36 -11.52 6.76
CA CYS A 54 6.62 -11.35 5.34
C CYS A 54 5.68 -10.31 4.73
N PHE A 55 6.22 -9.53 3.80
CA PHE A 55 5.46 -8.69 2.89
C PHE A 55 5.18 -9.44 1.59
N PHE A 56 4.01 -9.17 1.03
CA PHE A 56 3.66 -9.50 -0.34
C PHE A 56 2.98 -8.29 -0.94
N GLN A 57 3.58 -7.73 -1.99
CA GLN A 57 3.08 -6.52 -2.63
C GLN A 57 2.91 -6.74 -4.12
N CYS A 58 1.76 -6.29 -4.63
CA CYS A 58 1.48 -6.21 -6.04
C CYS A 58 1.34 -4.73 -6.42
N LEU A 59 2.13 -4.28 -7.38
CA LEU A 59 2.19 -2.91 -7.87
C LEU A 59 1.93 -2.88 -9.37
N GLU A 60 1.15 -1.90 -9.82
CA GLU A 60 0.83 -1.71 -11.24
C GLU A 60 1.06 -0.27 -11.65
N GLY A 61 1.57 -0.05 -12.86
CA GLY A 61 1.77 1.28 -13.44
C GLY A 61 2.84 1.30 -14.54
N PRO A 62 3.35 2.49 -14.91
CA PRO A 62 4.39 2.61 -15.94
C PRO A 62 5.66 1.83 -15.57
N ARG A 63 6.27 1.15 -16.55
CA ARG A 63 7.50 0.37 -16.36
C ARG A 63 8.60 1.14 -15.60
N ASP A 64 8.93 2.34 -16.08
CA ASP A 64 10.00 3.15 -15.50
C ASP A 64 9.71 3.55 -14.05
N ALA A 65 8.44 3.83 -13.74
CA ALA A 65 8.01 4.17 -12.38
C ALA A 65 8.14 2.96 -11.43
N LEU A 66 7.85 1.75 -11.92
CA LEU A 66 8.06 0.52 -11.17
C LEU A 66 9.54 0.21 -10.97
N ASP A 67 10.39 0.42 -11.99
CA ASP A 67 11.82 0.20 -11.88
C ASP A 67 12.48 1.16 -10.88
N GLU A 68 12.14 2.44 -10.92
CA GLU A 68 12.63 3.42 -9.95
C GLU A 68 12.11 3.14 -8.54
N LEU A 69 10.86 2.69 -8.39
CA LEU A 69 10.34 2.28 -7.09
C LEU A 69 11.05 1.03 -6.59
N PHE A 70 11.24 0.02 -7.43
CA PHE A 70 11.86 -1.24 -7.06
C PHE A 70 13.33 -1.07 -6.67
N GLY A 71 14.08 -0.19 -7.35
CA GLY A 71 15.43 0.21 -6.93
C GLY A 71 15.46 0.71 -5.49
N ARG A 72 14.55 1.62 -5.14
CA ARG A 72 14.46 2.16 -3.77
C ARG A 72 13.95 1.15 -2.76
N LEU A 73 13.04 0.25 -3.16
CA LEU A 73 12.57 -0.82 -2.30
C LEU A 73 13.72 -1.75 -1.92
N GLN A 74 14.65 -2.05 -2.82
CA GLN A 74 15.80 -2.91 -2.50
C GLN A 74 16.70 -2.34 -1.38
N GLU A 75 16.70 -1.03 -1.18
CA GLU A 75 17.50 -0.33 -0.16
C GLU A 75 16.72 -0.03 1.13
N ASP A 76 15.43 -0.37 1.19
CA ASP A 76 14.56 -0.05 2.32
C ASP A 76 14.90 -0.91 3.55
N SER A 77 15.52 -0.30 4.56
CA SER A 77 15.92 -0.97 5.80
C SER A 77 14.80 -1.68 6.59
N ARG A 78 13.52 -1.40 6.29
CA ARG A 78 12.36 -2.03 6.95
C ARG A 78 12.09 -3.46 6.49
N HIS A 79 12.75 -3.92 5.43
CA HIS A 79 12.67 -5.29 4.96
C HIS A 79 14.01 -5.82 4.43
N ARG A 80 14.07 -7.10 4.10
CA ARG A 80 15.20 -7.77 3.48
C ARG A 80 14.72 -8.92 2.59
N ASP A 81 15.65 -9.62 1.95
CA ASP A 81 15.37 -10.82 1.13
C ASP A 81 14.35 -10.55 0.02
N VAL A 82 14.45 -9.39 -0.65
CA VAL A 82 13.50 -8.99 -1.69
C VAL A 82 13.55 -9.96 -2.87
N MET A 83 12.41 -10.57 -3.20
CA MET A 83 12.26 -11.53 -4.30
C MET A 83 11.12 -11.14 -5.23
N VAL A 84 11.42 -11.00 -6.52
CA VAL A 84 10.38 -10.82 -7.56
C VAL A 84 9.68 -12.16 -7.78
N LEU A 85 8.37 -12.19 -7.54
CA LEU A 85 7.52 -13.35 -7.77
C LEU A 85 6.93 -13.36 -9.18
N ARG A 86 6.58 -12.17 -9.69
CA ARG A 86 6.06 -11.99 -11.03
C ARG A 86 6.38 -10.62 -11.57
N ARG A 87 6.70 -10.56 -12.86
CA ARG A 87 6.78 -9.32 -13.60
C ARG A 87 6.23 -9.52 -15.01
N GLN A 88 5.22 -8.75 -15.38
CA GLN A 88 4.54 -8.91 -16.68
C GLN A 88 3.92 -7.60 -17.17
N SER A 89 3.71 -7.50 -18.49
CA SER A 89 2.86 -6.48 -19.07
C SER A 89 1.39 -6.82 -18.82
N ILE A 90 0.55 -5.81 -18.60
CA ILE A 90 -0.91 -5.97 -18.45
C ILE A 90 -1.65 -4.96 -19.31
N ASP A 91 -2.85 -5.31 -19.77
CA ASP A 91 -3.62 -4.47 -20.68
C ASP A 91 -4.26 -3.26 -19.98
N ALA A 92 -4.62 -3.42 -18.70
CA ALA A 92 -5.22 -2.38 -17.87
C ALA A 92 -4.93 -2.62 -16.38
N PRO A 93 -4.90 -1.57 -15.53
CA PRO A 93 -4.79 -1.74 -14.08
C PRO A 93 -5.95 -2.57 -13.53
N SER A 94 -5.61 -3.56 -12.72
CA SER A 94 -6.55 -4.48 -12.07
C SER A 94 -6.90 -4.03 -10.65
N PHE A 95 -6.06 -3.19 -10.04
CA PHE A 95 -6.46 -2.42 -8.87
C PHE A 95 -7.23 -1.18 -9.35
N ALA A 96 -8.40 -0.91 -8.75
CA ALA A 96 -9.18 0.30 -9.03
C ALA A 96 -8.36 1.59 -8.65
N ASP A 97 -9.03 2.72 -8.39
CA ASP A 97 -8.36 3.97 -7.96
C ASP A 97 -7.66 3.90 -6.57
N TRP A 98 -7.34 2.70 -6.08
CA TRP A 98 -6.56 2.49 -4.88
C TRP A 98 -5.08 2.69 -5.14
N SER A 99 -4.58 3.84 -4.70
CA SER A 99 -3.15 4.14 -4.66
C SER A 99 -2.33 3.07 -3.91
N MET A 100 -2.90 2.49 -2.85
CA MET A 100 -2.38 1.30 -2.15
C MET A 100 -3.45 0.70 -1.22
N LYS A 101 -4.03 -0.44 -1.60
CA LYS A 101 -4.95 -1.23 -0.77
C LYS A 101 -4.17 -1.98 0.31
N TYR A 102 -4.68 -1.96 1.55
CA TYR A 102 -4.22 -2.87 2.59
C TYR A 102 -5.29 -3.92 2.79
N VAL A 103 -4.90 -5.19 2.86
CA VAL A 103 -5.83 -6.29 3.07
C VAL A 103 -5.66 -6.80 4.50
N PRO A 104 -6.54 -6.40 5.44
CA PRO A 104 -6.56 -6.98 6.78
C PRO A 104 -7.19 -8.38 6.80
N ALA A 105 -7.53 -8.95 5.63
CA ALA A 105 -8.28 -10.19 5.48
C ALA A 105 -7.44 -11.43 5.81
N ALA A 106 -7.03 -11.55 7.08
CA ALA A 106 -6.40 -12.74 7.60
C ALA A 106 -7.23 -14.00 7.31
N GLY A 107 -8.57 -13.92 7.37
CA GLY A 107 -9.47 -15.06 7.12
C GLY A 107 -9.44 -15.59 5.68
N ASP A 108 -9.58 -14.72 4.67
CA ASP A 108 -9.57 -15.14 3.27
C ASP A 108 -8.18 -15.68 2.87
N VAL A 109 -7.11 -15.05 3.36
CA VAL A 109 -5.74 -15.50 3.11
C VAL A 109 -5.48 -16.84 3.81
N GLN A 110 -5.89 -17.02 5.07
CA GLN A 110 -5.77 -18.31 5.77
C GLN A 110 -6.55 -19.41 5.05
N THR A 111 -7.76 -19.12 4.58
CA THR A 111 -8.57 -20.07 3.80
C THR A 111 -7.85 -20.47 2.51
N LEU A 112 -7.29 -19.49 1.79
CA LEU A 112 -6.52 -19.74 0.58
C LEU A 112 -5.28 -20.62 0.86
N LEU A 113 -4.52 -20.30 1.91
CA LEU A 113 -3.34 -21.07 2.31
C LEU A 113 -3.72 -22.52 2.65
N ALA A 114 -4.79 -22.72 3.42
CA ALA A 114 -5.26 -24.05 3.81
C ALA A 114 -5.68 -24.90 2.60
N ILE A 115 -6.39 -24.32 1.62
CA ILE A 115 -6.76 -25.00 0.37
C ILE A 115 -5.52 -25.47 -0.41
N HIS A 116 -4.44 -24.72 -0.34
CA HIS A 116 -3.15 -25.05 -0.97
C HIS A 116 -2.20 -25.84 -0.06
N GLY A 117 -2.68 -26.36 1.08
CA GLY A 117 -1.89 -27.20 2.00
C GLY A 117 -0.74 -26.45 2.67
N LYS A 118 -0.90 -25.15 2.94
CA LYS A 118 0.08 -24.31 3.63
C LYS A 118 -0.42 -23.95 5.03
N ASP A 119 0.41 -24.17 6.03
CA ASP A 119 0.07 -23.89 7.44
C ASP A 119 0.38 -22.43 7.85
N ARG A 120 1.17 -21.73 7.04
CA ARG A 120 1.61 -20.35 7.28
C ARG A 120 1.73 -19.58 5.97
N PHE A 121 1.74 -18.25 6.09
CA PHE A 121 2.08 -17.38 4.98
C PHE A 121 3.60 -17.40 4.75
N ASP A 122 4.03 -18.10 3.70
CA ASP A 122 5.42 -18.09 3.23
C ASP A 122 5.46 -17.85 1.71
N PRO A 123 5.53 -16.57 1.27
CA PRO A 123 5.43 -16.23 -0.14
C PRO A 123 6.62 -16.71 -0.97
N TYR A 124 7.71 -17.12 -0.34
CA TYR A 124 8.88 -17.69 -1.02
C TYR A 124 8.66 -19.12 -1.51
N ALA A 125 7.65 -19.79 -0.95
CA ALA A 125 7.30 -21.18 -1.27
C ALA A 125 5.98 -21.28 -2.07
N PHE A 126 5.54 -20.17 -2.67
CA PHE A 126 4.34 -20.13 -3.51
C PHE A 126 4.65 -20.74 -4.87
N ASP A 127 3.78 -21.63 -5.32
CA ASP A 127 3.73 -22.04 -6.72
C ASP A 127 2.90 -21.02 -7.53
N ASP A 128 2.89 -21.19 -8.85
CA ASP A 128 2.18 -20.28 -9.75
C ASP A 128 0.68 -20.22 -9.44
N ALA A 129 0.06 -21.34 -9.07
CA ALA A 129 -1.37 -21.41 -8.78
C ALA A 129 -1.73 -20.61 -7.52
N LEU A 130 -0.97 -20.75 -6.44
CA LEU A 130 -1.16 -19.99 -5.20
C LEU A 130 -0.82 -18.52 -5.42
N LEU A 131 0.21 -18.21 -6.21
CA LEU A 131 0.56 -16.84 -6.57
C LEU A 131 -0.58 -16.14 -7.32
N GLU A 132 -1.14 -16.79 -8.35
CA GLU A 132 -2.32 -16.28 -9.07
C GLU A 132 -3.51 -16.06 -8.14
N ALA A 133 -3.81 -17.04 -7.29
CA ALA A 133 -4.93 -16.95 -6.37
C ALA A 133 -4.76 -15.82 -5.34
N MET A 134 -3.54 -15.62 -4.83
CA MET A 134 -3.21 -14.53 -3.92
C MET A 134 -3.36 -13.16 -4.60
N VAL A 135 -2.84 -13.00 -5.82
CA VAL A 135 -3.00 -11.76 -6.60
C VAL A 135 -4.49 -11.46 -6.83
N GLY A 136 -5.27 -12.46 -7.25
CA GLY A 136 -6.71 -12.33 -7.46
C GLY A 136 -7.47 -11.96 -6.18
N LEU A 137 -7.06 -12.51 -5.03
CA LEU A 137 -7.61 -12.14 -3.72
C LEU A 137 -7.35 -10.67 -3.39
N LEU A 138 -6.13 -10.17 -3.64
CA LEU A 138 -5.80 -8.77 -3.40
C LEU A 138 -6.58 -7.80 -4.30
N GLN A 139 -6.77 -8.18 -5.57
CA GLN A 139 -7.48 -7.40 -6.58
C GLN A 139 -9.00 -7.35 -6.34
N ARG A 140 -9.57 -8.35 -5.67
CA ARG A 140 -11.01 -8.40 -5.37
C ARG A 140 -11.44 -7.13 -4.63
N ARG A 141 -12.52 -6.49 -5.08
CA ARG A 141 -13.16 -5.43 -4.28
C ARG A 141 -13.68 -6.08 -3.00
N SER A 142 -13.19 -5.64 -1.85
CA SER A 142 -13.72 -6.09 -0.57
C SER A 142 -14.87 -5.15 -0.22
N ASP A 143 -16.09 -5.67 -0.01
CA ASP A 143 -17.25 -4.89 0.45
C ASP A 143 -17.04 -4.26 1.84
N ALA A 144 -15.91 -4.57 2.50
CA ALA A 144 -15.41 -3.96 3.73
C ALA A 144 -14.79 -2.55 3.54
N ASP A 145 -15.37 -1.75 2.64
CA ASP A 145 -14.95 -0.36 2.35
C ASP A 145 -15.04 0.56 3.58
N SER A 146 -15.67 0.09 4.67
CA SER A 146 -15.77 0.77 5.96
C SER A 146 -14.52 0.63 6.87
N LEU A 147 -13.59 -0.28 6.57
CA LEU A 147 -12.40 -0.53 7.41
C LEU A 147 -11.10 0.08 6.86
N ASN A 148 -11.20 1.01 5.91
CA ASN A 148 -10.08 1.83 5.49
C ASN A 148 -10.18 3.19 6.22
N PRO A 149 -9.64 3.32 7.46
CA PRO A 149 -9.97 4.45 8.35
C PRO A 149 -9.47 5.83 7.87
N VAL A 150 -8.83 5.91 6.70
CA VAL A 150 -8.31 7.17 6.14
C VAL A 150 -8.49 7.17 4.62
N SER A 151 -9.74 7.04 4.16
CA SER A 151 -10.11 7.41 2.80
C SER A 151 -10.27 8.93 2.74
N VAL A 152 -9.24 9.65 2.30
CA VAL A 152 -9.42 11.05 1.88
C VAL A 152 -10.20 11.00 0.56
N PRO A 153 -11.42 11.58 0.47
CA PRO A 153 -12.16 11.54 -0.78
C PRO A 153 -11.35 12.26 -1.87
N ALA A 154 -11.16 11.57 -2.99
CA ALA A 154 -10.70 12.20 -4.21
C ALA A 154 -11.69 13.33 -4.55
N ARG A 155 -11.20 14.58 -4.53
CA ARG A 155 -12.01 15.74 -4.91
C ARG A 155 -12.43 15.57 -6.36
N SER A 156 -13.68 15.15 -6.58
CA SER A 156 -14.37 15.32 -7.85
C SER A 156 -14.40 16.81 -8.19
N ALA A 157 -13.62 17.20 -9.19
CA ALA A 157 -13.82 18.48 -9.85
C ALA A 157 -15.16 18.42 -10.59
N SER A 158 -16.20 18.96 -9.97
CA SER A 158 -17.44 19.34 -10.67
C SER A 158 -17.56 20.85 -10.65
N ALA A 159 -17.60 21.41 -11.85
CA ALA A 159 -17.76 22.82 -12.12
C ALA A 159 -19.16 23.34 -11.74
N ALA A 160 -19.20 24.65 -11.50
CA ALA A 160 -20.36 25.54 -11.52
C ALA A 160 -21.33 25.47 -10.33
N ALA A 161 -21.18 26.42 -9.40
CA ALA A 161 -22.28 27.27 -8.95
C ALA A 161 -21.74 28.56 -8.33
N ARG A 162 -22.28 29.69 -8.80
CA ARG A 162 -22.01 31.07 -8.37
C ARG A 162 -22.28 31.22 -6.87
N THR A 163 -21.45 31.99 -6.16
CA THR A 163 -21.82 32.55 -4.84
C THR A 163 -21.24 33.94 -4.69
N THR A 164 -22.14 34.93 -4.61
CA THR A 164 -21.86 36.27 -4.09
C THR A 164 -22.13 36.28 -2.58
N ALA A 165 -21.07 36.61 -1.82
CA ALA A 165 -20.98 37.32 -0.54
C ALA A 165 -22.10 37.20 0.54
N SER A 166 -21.70 36.92 1.80
CA SER A 166 -21.72 37.90 2.92
C SER A 166 -21.59 37.24 4.32
N GLY A 167 -20.73 37.81 5.17
CA GLY A 167 -20.70 37.68 6.65
C GLY A 167 -20.07 36.39 7.19
N GLY A 168 -19.10 36.37 8.11
CA GLY A 168 -18.72 37.32 9.16
C GLY A 168 -18.59 36.52 10.47
N GLY A 169 -17.37 36.30 10.97
CA GLY A 169 -17.18 35.55 12.22
C GLY A 169 -15.74 35.12 12.46
N ARG A 170 -14.99 35.99 13.12
CA ARG A 170 -13.57 35.87 13.46
C ARG A 170 -13.46 35.39 14.91
N TRP A 171 -12.78 34.27 15.19
CA TRP A 171 -12.36 33.91 16.55
C TRP A 171 -10.90 33.42 16.53
N LEU A 172 -10.11 34.01 17.43
CA LEU A 172 -8.68 33.81 17.63
C LEU A 172 -8.41 32.71 18.68
N LEU A 173 -7.24 32.09 18.55
CA LEU A 173 -6.62 31.01 19.35
C LEU A 173 -6.30 31.41 20.81
N PRO A 174 -5.81 30.47 21.64
CA PRO A 174 -4.36 30.46 21.88
C PRO A 174 -3.67 29.08 21.89
N ALA A 175 -2.35 29.13 21.84
CA ALA A 175 -1.35 28.09 21.67
C ALA A 175 -0.86 27.45 22.99
N MET A 176 -0.14 26.31 22.90
CA MET A 176 1.06 25.95 23.70
C MET A 176 1.72 24.67 23.09
N LEU A 177 2.89 24.81 22.44
CA LEU A 177 4.26 24.39 22.86
C LEU A 177 4.42 22.88 23.17
N ALA A 178 5.08 22.04 22.34
CA ALA A 178 6.47 21.95 21.85
C ALA A 178 7.39 21.05 22.72
N ILE A 179 8.02 20.03 22.09
CA ILE A 179 9.34 19.35 22.30
C ILE A 179 9.35 18.12 21.34
N VAL A 180 9.94 18.15 20.13
CA VAL A 180 11.35 17.93 19.70
C VAL A 180 11.93 16.52 19.94
N ALA A 181 12.10 15.77 18.85
CA ALA A 181 13.20 14.82 18.54
C ALA A 181 13.10 14.42 17.05
N VAL A 182 13.71 15.15 16.09
CA VAL A 182 15.08 15.01 15.54
C VAL A 182 15.34 13.70 14.76
N ALA A 183 15.75 13.89 13.49
CA ALA A 183 16.24 12.95 12.46
C ALA A 183 15.16 12.01 11.85
N ALA A 184 14.88 12.00 10.54
CA ALA A 184 15.77 12.11 9.40
C ALA A 184 15.09 12.86 8.24
N ALA A 185 15.58 14.06 7.96
CA ALA A 185 15.15 14.92 6.85
C ALA A 185 16.27 15.11 5.80
N LEU A 186 17.06 14.06 5.52
CA LEU A 186 18.25 14.17 4.67
C LEU A 186 18.38 13.08 3.59
N TRP A 187 17.27 12.56 3.07
CA TRP A 187 17.28 11.65 1.91
C TRP A 187 16.24 12.04 0.86
N TRP A 188 16.10 13.36 0.64
CA TRP A 188 15.12 13.94 -0.29
C TRP A 188 15.79 15.00 -1.19
N LEU A 189 16.91 14.64 -1.83
CA LEU A 189 17.41 15.20 -3.11
C LEU A 189 18.77 14.55 -3.44
N ARG A 190 18.77 13.31 -3.94
CA ARG A 190 19.79 12.86 -4.89
C ARG A 190 19.29 11.67 -5.68
#